data_AF-A0A257WDC4-F1
#
_entry.id   AF-A0A257WDC4-F1
#
_cell.length_a   1.000
_cell.length_b   1.000
_cell.length_c   1.000
_cell.angle_alpha   90.00
_cell.angle_beta   90.00
_cell.angle_gamma   90.00
#
_symmetry.space_group_name_H-M   'P 1'
#
loop_
_entity.id
_entity.type
_entity.pdbx_description
1 polymer ?
#
loop_
_entity_poly.entity_id
_entity_poly.type
_entity_poly.pdbx_seq_one_letter_code
_entity_poly.pdbx_strand_id
1 'polypeptide(L)'
;MHAQGGHPGNTHFATVRRWTATVDGTVDIAGSLHHPSENGDGVRGRIVSSARGIVGEWAMHHATGETKVHAIPVRAGETLDFVTDCREHETSDSFVWTVKLTQHRADGTTQVFDSAADFRGPASSTDELPAQVQHAWKLALCRPPTDAEFGLALEFCAQQLAELHRTPRGVAAGSSVPRQVLVNVCQMLLNSNEFVYVD
;
A
#
# COMPACT_ATOMS: atom_id res chain seq x y z
N MET A 1 -7.39 1.28 1.39
CA MET A 1 -7.43 0.15 0.44
C MET A 1 -7.15 -1.13 1.20
N HIS A 2 -7.81 -2.22 0.84
CA HIS A 2 -7.48 -3.56 1.31
C HIS A 2 -7.14 -4.47 0.13
N ALA A 3 -6.62 -5.67 0.38
CA ALA A 3 -6.02 -6.54 -0.63
C ALA A 3 -6.93 -6.85 -1.85
N GLN A 4 -8.25 -6.76 -1.68
CA GLN A 4 -9.25 -7.08 -2.69
C GLN A 4 -9.86 -5.86 -3.39
N GLY A 5 -9.62 -4.63 -2.91
CA GLY A 5 -10.34 -3.46 -3.42
C GLY A 5 -10.25 -2.24 -2.51
N GLY A 6 -11.07 -1.24 -2.80
CA GLY A 6 -11.09 -0.01 -2.05
C GLY A 6 -12.00 1.03 -2.67
N HIS A 7 -11.68 2.28 -2.38
CA HIS A 7 -12.32 3.45 -2.98
C HIS A 7 -11.19 4.30 -3.58
N PRO A 8 -11.29 4.73 -4.84
CA PRO A 8 -10.30 5.62 -5.42
C PRO A 8 -10.27 6.95 -4.68
N GLY A 9 -9.15 7.67 -4.76
CA GLY A 9 -9.15 9.09 -4.43
C GLY A 9 -9.79 9.89 -5.57
N ASN A 10 -9.80 11.21 -5.43
CA ASN A 10 -10.18 12.10 -6.53
C ASN A 10 -9.21 11.97 -7.73
N THR A 11 -9.43 12.76 -8.78
CA THR A 11 -8.67 12.70 -10.05
C THR A 11 -7.16 12.93 -9.91
N HIS A 12 -6.67 13.39 -8.76
CA HIS A 12 -5.24 13.53 -8.47
C HIS A 12 -4.62 12.32 -7.78
N PHE A 13 -5.43 11.40 -7.23
CA PHE A 13 -4.95 10.30 -6.40
C PHE A 13 -5.52 8.95 -6.88
N ALA A 14 -4.66 8.14 -7.46
CA ALA A 14 -4.97 6.75 -7.75
C ALA A 14 -4.63 5.83 -6.58
N THR A 15 -5.38 4.74 -6.46
CA THR A 15 -5.05 3.65 -5.57
C THR A 15 -4.11 2.68 -6.29
N VAL A 16 -2.98 2.35 -5.68
CA VAL A 16 -1.95 1.51 -6.32
C VAL A 16 -1.62 0.29 -5.45
N ARG A 17 -1.62 -0.89 -6.07
CA ARG A 17 -0.97 -2.09 -5.51
C ARG A 17 0.19 -2.47 -6.42
N ARG A 18 1.34 -2.76 -5.84
CA ARG A 18 2.57 -3.05 -6.59
C ARG A 18 3.00 -4.50 -6.37
N TRP A 19 3.36 -5.15 -7.47
CA TRP A 19 4.13 -6.39 -7.45
C TRP A 19 5.52 -6.14 -8.05
N THR A 20 6.54 -6.78 -7.48
CA THR A 20 7.93 -6.66 -7.97
C THR A 20 8.45 -8.04 -8.36
N ALA A 21 8.97 -8.16 -9.57
CA ALA A 21 9.60 -9.37 -10.05
C ALA A 21 10.90 -9.63 -9.25
N THR A 22 11.04 -10.82 -8.68
CA THR A 22 12.29 -11.21 -7.98
C THR A 22 13.35 -11.79 -8.92
N VAL A 23 12.93 -12.23 -10.11
CA VAL A 23 13.75 -12.87 -11.13
C VAL A 23 13.22 -12.52 -12.51
N ASP A 24 14.05 -12.73 -13.53
CA ASP A 24 13.67 -12.58 -14.94
C ASP A 24 12.64 -13.64 -15.35
N GLY A 25 11.73 -13.26 -16.25
CA GLY A 25 10.72 -14.17 -16.78
C GLY A 25 9.62 -13.50 -17.56
N THR A 26 8.47 -14.18 -17.64
CA THR A 26 7.23 -13.65 -18.20
C THR A 26 6.10 -13.80 -17.19
N VAL A 27 5.13 -12.88 -17.20
CA VAL A 27 4.00 -12.89 -16.28
C VAL A 27 2.70 -12.89 -17.06
N ASP A 28 1.85 -13.86 -16.77
CA ASP A 28 0.44 -13.87 -17.16
C ASP A 28 -0.41 -13.32 -16.01
N ILE A 29 -1.37 -12.47 -16.35
CA ILE A 29 -2.27 -11.83 -15.39
C ILE A 29 -3.71 -12.21 -15.73
N ALA A 30 -4.43 -12.67 -14.71
CA ALA A 30 -5.87 -12.86 -14.77
C ALA A 30 -6.52 -12.22 -13.55
N GLY A 31 -7.37 -11.22 -13.77
CA GLY A 31 -8.13 -10.58 -12.70
C GLY A 31 -9.58 -10.30 -13.06
N SER A 32 -10.35 -9.84 -12.08
CA SER A 32 -11.74 -9.41 -12.22
C SER A 32 -11.92 -8.06 -11.53
N LEU A 33 -12.29 -7.03 -12.29
CA LEU A 33 -12.57 -5.70 -11.79
C LEU A 33 -14.09 -5.50 -11.74
N HIS A 34 -14.60 -5.15 -10.57
CA HIS A 34 -16.01 -4.92 -10.31
C HIS A 34 -16.22 -3.54 -9.70
N HIS A 35 -17.16 -2.80 -10.28
CA HIS A 35 -17.72 -1.57 -9.74
C HIS A 35 -19.23 -1.76 -9.56
N PRO A 36 -19.75 -1.85 -8.31
CA PRO A 36 -21.13 -2.21 -8.04
C PRO A 36 -22.13 -1.06 -8.20
N SER A 37 -21.70 0.19 -8.00
CA SER A 37 -22.63 1.32 -7.94
C SER A 37 -23.07 1.76 -9.33
N GLU A 38 -24.34 2.15 -9.46
CA GLU A 38 -24.88 2.89 -10.61
C GLU A 38 -24.83 4.42 -10.41
N ASN A 39 -24.58 4.86 -9.17
CA ASN A 39 -24.65 6.27 -8.77
C ASN A 39 -23.29 7.00 -8.88
N GLY A 40 -22.22 6.26 -9.18
CA GLY A 40 -20.90 6.82 -9.47
C GLY A 40 -20.71 7.03 -10.97
N ASP A 41 -19.50 7.41 -11.36
CA ASP A 41 -19.12 7.39 -12.78
C ASP A 41 -18.28 6.15 -13.12
N GLY A 42 -17.87 5.40 -12.10
CA GLY A 42 -17.15 4.15 -12.24
C GLY A 42 -15.64 4.33 -12.17
N VAL A 43 -14.93 3.21 -12.20
CA VAL A 43 -13.48 3.21 -12.02
C VAL A 43 -12.75 2.86 -13.31
N ARG A 44 -11.52 3.36 -13.42
CA ARG A 44 -10.54 2.90 -14.40
C ARG A 44 -9.48 2.07 -13.69
N GLY A 45 -9.34 0.82 -14.10
CA GLY A 45 -8.24 -0.06 -13.71
C GLY A 45 -7.16 -0.09 -14.77
N ARG A 46 -5.89 0.02 -14.37
CA ARG A 46 -4.71 -0.07 -15.25
C ARG A 46 -3.65 -0.98 -14.66
N ILE A 47 -2.95 -1.68 -15.54
CA ILE A 47 -1.71 -2.38 -15.19
C ILE A 47 -0.56 -1.62 -15.85
N VAL A 48 0.39 -1.16 -15.04
CA VAL A 48 1.53 -0.36 -15.49
C VAL A 48 2.83 -1.08 -15.17
N SER A 49 3.60 -1.42 -16.20
CA SER A 49 4.98 -1.89 -16.06
C SER A 49 5.92 -0.70 -15.93
N SER A 50 6.88 -0.78 -15.00
CA SER A 50 7.93 0.25 -14.88
C SER A 50 8.83 0.33 -16.11
N ALA A 51 8.89 -0.71 -16.96
CA ALA A 51 9.70 -0.72 -18.16
C ALA A 51 8.92 -0.39 -19.44
N ARG A 52 7.59 -0.63 -19.46
CA ARG A 52 6.76 -0.57 -20.68
C ARG A 52 5.60 0.43 -20.61
N GLY A 53 5.33 1.00 -19.45
CA GLY A 53 4.14 1.82 -19.24
C GLY A 53 2.88 0.96 -19.13
N ILE A 54 1.75 1.46 -19.63
CA ILE A 54 0.44 0.78 -19.52
C ILE A 54 0.44 -0.47 -20.41
N VAL A 55 0.18 -1.63 -19.80
CA VAL A 55 0.06 -2.94 -20.48
C VAL A 55 -1.37 -3.48 -20.47
N GLY A 56 -2.29 -2.81 -19.77
CA GLY A 56 -3.72 -3.09 -19.79
C GLY A 56 -4.51 -1.96 -19.14
N GLU A 57 -5.70 -1.69 -19.66
CA GLU A 57 -6.62 -0.66 -19.17
C GLU A 57 -8.07 -1.09 -19.36
N TRP A 58 -8.91 -0.87 -18.35
CA TRP A 58 -10.33 -1.19 -18.36
C TRP A 58 -11.11 -0.13 -17.59
N ALA A 59 -12.28 0.23 -18.10
CA ALA A 59 -13.24 1.07 -17.39
C ALA A 59 -14.46 0.23 -16.98
N MET A 60 -14.90 0.36 -15.73
CA MET A 60 -16.06 -0.36 -15.17
C MET A 60 -17.02 0.62 -14.51
N HIS A 61 -18.28 0.58 -14.91
CA HIS A 61 -19.38 1.32 -14.29
C HIS A 61 -20.57 0.38 -14.17
N HIS A 62 -21.12 0.23 -12.95
CA HIS A 62 -22.13 -0.77 -12.61
C HIS A 62 -21.92 -2.14 -13.28
N ALA A 63 -20.69 -2.66 -13.27
CA ALA A 63 -20.30 -3.81 -14.06
C ALA A 63 -19.15 -4.60 -13.44
N THR A 64 -18.97 -5.81 -13.95
CA THR A 64 -17.80 -6.66 -13.71
C THR A 64 -17.16 -7.01 -15.04
N GLY A 65 -15.84 -6.91 -15.13
CA GLY A 65 -15.10 -7.29 -16.33
C GLY A 65 -13.80 -8.02 -16.02
N GLU A 66 -13.45 -8.94 -16.92
CA GLU A 66 -12.16 -9.64 -16.86
C GLU A 66 -11.02 -8.71 -17.24
N THR A 67 -9.93 -8.79 -16.48
CA THR A 67 -8.70 -8.01 -16.69
C THR A 67 -7.55 -8.98 -16.95
N LYS A 68 -7.33 -9.31 -18.22
CA LYS A 68 -6.35 -10.32 -18.67
C LYS A 68 -5.25 -9.66 -19.49
N VAL A 69 -4.00 -10.01 -19.18
CA VAL A 69 -2.83 -9.64 -19.98
C VAL A 69 -1.90 -10.84 -20.02
N HIS A 70 -1.44 -11.20 -21.21
CA HIS A 70 -0.63 -12.40 -21.41
C HIS A 70 0.84 -12.07 -21.64
N ALA A 71 1.70 -12.96 -21.13
CA ALA A 71 3.13 -13.00 -21.43
C ALA A 71 3.85 -11.64 -21.32
N ILE A 72 3.66 -10.90 -20.22
CA ILE A 72 4.40 -9.66 -19.96
C ILE A 72 5.85 -10.02 -19.59
N PRO A 73 6.85 -9.69 -20.41
CA PRO A 73 8.24 -9.96 -20.04
C PRO A 73 8.69 -9.00 -18.93
N VAL A 74 9.31 -9.54 -17.89
CA VAL A 74 9.79 -8.81 -16.72
C VAL A 74 11.25 -9.15 -16.40
N ARG A 75 11.99 -8.19 -15.87
CA ARG A 75 13.32 -8.40 -15.26
C ARG A 75 13.25 -8.36 -13.75
N ALA A 76 14.24 -8.97 -13.08
CA ALA A 76 14.40 -8.81 -11.63
C ALA A 76 14.43 -7.33 -11.24
N GLY A 77 13.61 -6.96 -10.25
CA GLY A 77 13.41 -5.59 -9.78
C GLY A 77 12.36 -4.78 -10.56
N GLU A 78 11.86 -5.27 -11.70
CA GLU A 78 10.78 -4.61 -12.44
C GLU A 78 9.46 -4.68 -11.66
N THR A 79 8.66 -3.62 -11.74
CA THR A 79 7.38 -3.53 -11.03
C THR A 79 6.20 -3.57 -11.98
N LEU A 80 5.14 -4.25 -11.57
CA LEU A 80 3.81 -4.17 -12.15
C LEU A 80 2.87 -3.51 -11.14
N ASP A 81 2.33 -2.36 -11.50
CA ASP A 81 1.42 -1.56 -10.68
C ASP A 81 -0.01 -1.74 -11.15
N PHE A 82 -0.87 -2.19 -10.24
CA PHE A 82 -2.31 -2.29 -10.40
C PHE A 82 -2.92 -1.00 -9.86
N VAL A 83 -3.23 -0.10 -10.78
CA VAL A 83 -3.67 1.28 -10.52
C VAL A 83 -5.18 1.36 -10.73
N THR A 84 -5.91 1.81 -9.71
CA THR A 84 -7.33 2.15 -9.84
C THR A 84 -7.56 3.61 -9.52
N ASP A 85 -8.16 4.34 -10.43
CA ASP A 85 -8.54 5.74 -10.27
C ASP A 85 -10.01 5.96 -10.63
N CYS A 86 -10.61 7.01 -10.06
CA CYS A 86 -11.93 7.46 -10.49
C CYS A 86 -11.86 8.07 -11.88
N ARG A 87 -13.01 8.31 -12.51
CA ARG A 87 -13.05 8.94 -13.83
C ARG A 87 -13.13 10.45 -13.71
N GLU A 88 -14.32 11.01 -13.59
CA GLU A 88 -14.55 12.45 -13.42
C GLU A 88 -14.58 12.82 -11.94
N HIS A 89 -15.17 11.97 -11.08
CA HIS A 89 -15.24 12.16 -9.64
C HIS A 89 -15.21 10.81 -8.90
N GLU A 90 -14.76 10.81 -7.65
CA GLU A 90 -14.67 9.59 -6.83
C GLU A 90 -16.01 9.14 -6.20
N THR A 91 -17.08 9.92 -6.32
CA THR A 91 -18.30 9.68 -5.55
C THR A 91 -18.94 8.34 -5.90
N SER A 92 -19.18 7.51 -4.89
CA SER A 92 -19.79 6.17 -5.02
C SER A 92 -18.96 5.17 -5.84
N ASP A 93 -17.64 5.38 -5.95
CA ASP A 93 -16.74 4.57 -6.78
C ASP A 93 -16.02 3.44 -6.05
N SER A 94 -16.66 2.84 -5.04
CA SER A 94 -16.08 1.65 -4.41
C SER A 94 -15.86 0.55 -5.46
N PHE A 95 -14.75 -0.17 -5.37
CA PHE A 95 -14.42 -1.22 -6.33
C PHE A 95 -13.82 -2.46 -5.65
N VAL A 96 -13.94 -3.58 -6.34
CA VAL A 96 -13.25 -4.83 -6.03
C VAL A 96 -12.40 -5.19 -7.25
N TRP A 97 -11.11 -5.47 -7.04
CA TRP A 97 -10.24 -5.96 -8.10
C TRP A 97 -9.32 -7.06 -7.58
N THR A 98 -9.68 -8.31 -7.83
CA THR A 98 -8.82 -9.47 -7.52
C THR A 98 -7.98 -9.83 -8.73
N VAL A 99 -6.72 -10.18 -8.49
CA VAL A 99 -5.75 -10.49 -9.55
C VAL A 99 -4.92 -11.70 -9.16
N LYS A 100 -4.73 -12.60 -10.12
CA LYS A 100 -3.79 -13.72 -10.04
C LYS A 100 -2.67 -13.49 -11.06
N LEU A 101 -1.43 -13.49 -10.58
CA LEU A 101 -0.23 -13.42 -11.41
C LEU A 101 0.38 -14.82 -11.49
N THR A 102 0.74 -15.22 -12.70
CA THR A 102 1.49 -16.46 -12.97
C THR A 102 2.82 -16.06 -13.60
N GLN A 103 3.90 -16.10 -12.82
CA GLN A 103 5.25 -15.79 -13.29
C GLN A 103 5.92 -17.08 -13.79
N HIS A 104 6.19 -17.15 -15.08
CA HIS A 104 6.99 -18.17 -15.72
C HIS A 104 8.45 -17.73 -15.75
N ARG A 105 9.32 -18.47 -15.05
CA ARG A 105 10.73 -18.15 -14.89
C ARG A 105 11.58 -18.82 -15.97
N ALA A 106 12.78 -18.28 -16.20
CA ALA A 106 13.71 -18.83 -17.17
C ALA A 106 14.17 -20.27 -16.87
N ASP A 107 14.09 -20.71 -15.61
CA ASP A 107 14.40 -22.09 -15.19
C ASP A 107 13.26 -23.09 -15.48
N GLY A 108 12.16 -22.65 -16.10
CA GLY A 108 10.99 -23.46 -16.42
C GLY A 108 10.00 -23.62 -15.25
N THR A 109 10.31 -23.09 -14.06
CA THR A 109 9.38 -23.10 -12.93
C THR A 109 8.36 -21.98 -13.04
N THR A 110 7.22 -22.16 -12.38
CA THR A 110 6.16 -21.16 -12.32
C THR A 110 5.87 -20.79 -10.87
N GLN A 111 5.71 -19.51 -10.61
CA GLN A 111 5.25 -18.99 -9.32
C GLN A 111 3.91 -18.29 -9.49
N VAL A 112 2.98 -18.55 -8.57
CA VAL A 112 1.65 -17.94 -8.57
C VAL A 112 1.54 -16.98 -7.39
N PHE A 113 0.96 -15.81 -7.64
CA PHE A 113 0.61 -14.82 -6.62
C PHE A 113 -0.88 -14.47 -6.73
N ASP A 114 -1.59 -14.50 -5.62
CA ASP A 114 -2.97 -14.07 -5.52
C ASP A 114 -3.04 -12.74 -4.76
N SER A 115 -3.63 -11.70 -5.36
CA SER A 115 -3.66 -10.38 -4.73
C SER A 115 -4.38 -10.38 -3.38
N ALA A 116 -5.45 -11.16 -3.22
CA ALA A 116 -6.21 -11.20 -1.98
C ALA A 116 -5.42 -11.88 -0.86
N ALA A 117 -4.68 -12.95 -1.21
CA ALA A 117 -3.91 -13.73 -0.25
C ALA A 117 -2.51 -13.18 0.00
N ASP A 118 -1.83 -12.66 -1.01
CA ASP A 118 -0.38 -12.43 -1.01
C ASP A 118 0.00 -10.95 -1.05
N PHE A 119 -0.86 -10.06 -1.55
CA PHE A 119 -0.53 -8.64 -1.51
C PHE A 119 -0.69 -8.14 -0.07
N ARG A 120 0.43 -7.70 0.47
CA ARG A 120 0.55 -7.10 1.79
C ARG A 120 1.09 -5.69 1.59
N GLY A 121 0.78 -4.79 2.52
CA GLY A 121 1.55 -3.55 2.64
C GLY A 121 3.03 -3.88 2.90
N PRO A 122 3.94 -2.90 2.76
CA PRO A 122 5.35 -3.10 3.08
C PRO A 122 5.48 -3.80 4.43
N ALA A 123 6.30 -4.85 4.47
CA ALA A 123 6.59 -5.55 5.71
C ALA A 123 7.13 -4.51 6.68
N SER A 124 6.58 -4.46 7.90
CA SER A 124 7.00 -3.46 8.86
C SER A 124 8.46 -3.70 9.19
N SER A 125 9.35 -2.89 8.62
CA SER A 125 10.77 -2.89 8.89
C SER A 125 11.09 -1.78 9.88
N THR A 126 12.16 -1.97 10.64
CA THR A 126 12.68 -0.95 11.53
C THR A 126 13.30 0.22 10.74
N ASP A 127 13.81 -0.06 9.53
CA ASP A 127 14.50 0.92 8.68
C ASP A 127 13.59 2.06 8.23
N GLU A 128 12.28 1.80 8.08
CA GLU A 128 11.29 2.81 7.69
C GLU A 128 10.81 3.67 8.86
N LEU A 129 11.04 3.26 10.12
CA LEU A 129 10.50 3.95 11.29
C LEU A 129 10.84 5.44 11.34
N PRO A 130 12.08 5.90 11.04
CA PRO A 130 12.38 7.33 11.08
C PRO A 130 11.51 8.14 10.12
N ALA A 131 11.33 7.67 8.89
CA ALA A 131 10.48 8.34 7.91
C ALA A 131 9.00 8.31 8.32
N GLN A 132 8.54 7.19 8.89
CA GLN A 132 7.17 7.04 9.39
C GLN A 132 6.89 7.97 10.58
N VAL A 133 7.84 8.16 11.50
CA VAL A 133 7.74 9.09 12.63
C VAL A 133 7.63 10.54 12.13
N GLN A 134 8.46 10.95 11.17
CA GLN A 134 8.34 12.29 10.57
C GLN A 134 7.00 12.50 9.88
N HIS A 135 6.51 11.47 9.19
CA HIS A 135 5.21 11.54 8.53
C HIS A 135 4.06 11.63 9.53
N ALA A 136 4.10 10.82 10.61
CA ALA A 136 3.12 10.88 11.69
C ALA A 136 3.08 12.28 12.34
N TRP A 137 4.23 12.93 12.52
CA TRP A 137 4.30 14.32 13.00
C TRP A 137 3.57 15.30 12.10
N LYS A 138 3.82 15.23 10.79
CA LYS A 138 3.16 16.09 9.80
C LYS A 138 1.65 15.88 9.79
N LEU A 139 1.19 14.65 9.98
CA LEU A 139 -0.24 14.34 10.06
C LEU A 139 -0.89 14.84 11.36
N ALA A 140 -0.22 14.65 12.50
CA ALA A 140 -0.78 14.99 13.81
C ALA A 140 -0.71 16.50 14.12
N LEU A 141 0.43 17.13 13.82
CA LEU A 141 0.73 18.52 14.21
C LEU A 141 0.83 19.49 13.03
N CYS A 142 0.57 19.03 11.80
CA CYS A 142 0.63 19.84 10.57
C CYS A 142 1.99 20.51 10.31
N ARG A 143 3.07 20.03 10.95
CA ARG A 143 4.45 20.51 10.78
C ARG A 143 5.46 19.35 10.89
N PRO A 144 6.67 19.46 10.31
CA PRO A 144 7.74 18.52 10.62
C PRO A 144 8.18 18.65 12.10
N PRO A 145 8.77 17.60 12.69
CA PRO A 145 9.45 17.72 13.97
C PRO A 145 10.69 18.61 13.81
N THR A 146 11.06 19.30 14.89
CA THR A 146 12.41 19.87 15.04
C THR A 146 13.44 18.75 15.22
N ASP A 147 14.72 19.04 15.00
CA ASP A 147 15.79 18.04 15.17
C ASP A 147 15.83 17.44 16.59
N ALA A 148 15.56 18.26 17.61
CA ALA A 148 15.52 17.81 19.00
C ALA A 148 14.33 16.89 19.28
N GLU A 149 13.13 17.26 18.82
CA GLU A 149 11.93 16.43 18.93
C GLU A 149 12.09 15.10 18.20
N PHE A 150 12.68 15.16 17.00
CA PHE A 150 12.91 13.98 16.19
C PHE A 150 13.93 13.05 16.85
N GLY A 151 15.03 13.59 17.38
CA GLY A 151 16.02 12.82 18.14
C GLY A 151 15.39 12.08 19.33
N LEU A 152 14.62 12.78 20.15
CA LEU A 152 13.92 12.18 21.30
C LEU A 152 12.92 11.10 20.88
N ALA A 153 12.20 11.32 19.78
CA ALA A 153 11.27 10.33 19.26
C ALA A 153 11.97 9.06 18.76
N LEU A 154 13.13 9.19 18.10
CA LEU A 154 13.92 8.04 17.68
C LEU A 154 14.53 7.27 18.86
N GLU A 155 14.98 7.98 19.89
CA GLU A 155 15.43 7.35 21.14
C GLU A 155 14.30 6.57 21.81
N PHE A 156 13.11 7.16 21.90
CA PHE A 156 11.91 6.49 22.39
C PHE A 156 11.59 5.25 21.55
N CYS A 157 11.62 5.34 20.22
CA CYS A 157 11.41 4.19 19.34
C CYS A 157 12.44 3.07 19.62
N ALA A 158 13.72 3.40 19.75
CA ALA A 158 14.77 2.43 20.04
C ALA A 158 14.54 1.70 21.38
N GLN A 159 14.15 2.44 22.42
CA GLN A 159 13.80 1.86 23.72
C GLN A 159 12.57 0.94 23.64
N GLN A 160 11.52 1.35 22.93
CA GLN A 160 10.31 0.55 22.75
C GLN A 160 10.57 -0.72 21.94
N LEU A 161 11.39 -0.66 20.89
CA LEU A 161 11.81 -1.83 20.12
C LEU A 161 12.54 -2.84 21.00
N ALA A 162 13.52 -2.38 21.79
CA ALA A 162 14.29 -3.25 22.69
C ALA A 162 13.38 -3.95 23.71
N GLU A 163 12.43 -3.21 24.29
CA GLU A 163 11.51 -3.76 25.29
C GLU A 163 10.52 -4.75 24.67
N LEU A 164 9.91 -4.42 23.54
CA LEU A 164 8.94 -5.30 22.87
C LEU A 164 9.59 -6.57 22.30
N HIS A 165 10.86 -6.51 21.88
CA HIS A 165 11.62 -7.71 21.51
C HIS A 165 11.91 -8.61 22.71
N ARG A 166 12.19 -8.02 23.88
CA ARG A 166 12.45 -8.76 25.12
C ARG A 166 11.17 -9.34 25.72
N THR A 167 10.07 -8.60 25.61
CA THR A 167 8.77 -8.95 26.20
C THR A 167 7.66 -8.43 25.30
N PRO A 168 7.10 -9.26 24.40
CA PRO A 168 6.10 -8.84 23.40
C PRO A 168 4.70 -8.68 24.02
N ARG A 169 4.60 -8.12 25.22
CA ARG A 169 3.32 -7.78 25.85
C ARG A 169 2.74 -6.55 25.15
N GLY A 170 1.48 -6.62 24.75
CA GLY A 170 0.76 -5.50 24.13
C GLY A 170 0.91 -5.38 22.61
N VAL A 171 1.66 -6.28 21.94
CA VAL A 171 1.61 -6.37 20.48
C VAL A 171 0.30 -7.07 20.09
N ALA A 172 -0.59 -6.35 19.41
CA ALA A 172 -1.88 -6.91 18.96
C ALA A 172 -1.68 -8.12 18.03
N ALA A 173 -2.57 -9.11 18.10
CA ALA A 173 -2.54 -10.28 17.22
C ALA A 173 -2.55 -9.86 15.74
N GLY A 174 -1.57 -10.34 14.97
CA GLY A 174 -1.39 -9.95 13.56
C GLY A 174 -0.66 -8.62 13.33
N SER A 175 -0.16 -7.97 14.38
CA SER A 175 0.71 -6.79 14.28
C SER A 175 2.19 -7.19 14.41
N SER A 176 3.08 -6.29 14.00
CA SER A 176 4.53 -6.43 14.15
C SER A 176 5.04 -5.49 15.25
N VAL A 177 6.24 -5.76 15.77
CA VAL A 177 6.88 -4.91 16.78
C VAL A 177 7.11 -3.48 16.25
N PRO A 178 7.69 -3.26 15.04
CA PRO A 178 7.83 -1.90 14.49
C PRO A 178 6.48 -1.19 14.35
N ARG A 179 5.43 -1.89 13.92
CA ARG A 179 4.09 -1.31 13.81
C ARG A 179 3.53 -0.91 15.18
N GLN A 180 3.75 -1.72 16.22
CA GLN A 180 3.32 -1.38 17.58
C GLN A 180 4.06 -0.14 18.11
N VAL A 181 5.36 0.00 17.83
CA VAL A 181 6.13 1.20 18.19
C VAL A 181 5.56 2.43 17.50
N LEU A 182 5.24 2.35 16.21
CA LEU A 182 4.63 3.47 15.49
C LEU A 182 3.25 3.85 16.08
N VAL A 183 2.44 2.86 16.48
CA VAL A 183 1.18 3.12 17.19
C VAL A 183 1.41 3.90 18.47
N ASN A 184 2.40 3.50 19.28
CA ASN A 184 2.73 4.19 20.53
C ASN A 184 3.19 5.64 20.27
N VAL A 185 3.97 5.88 19.20
CA VAL A 185 4.35 7.24 18.78
C VAL A 185 3.12 8.06 18.36
N CYS A 186 2.24 7.53 17.53
CA CYS A 186 1.03 8.24 17.13
C CYS A 186 0.15 8.59 18.34
N GLN A 187 0.04 7.69 19.31
CA GLN A 187 -0.67 7.95 20.57
C GLN A 187 0.02 9.07 21.38
N MET A 188 1.35 9.08 21.45
CA MET A 188 2.10 10.15 22.10
C MET A 188 1.82 11.51 21.44
N LEU A 189 1.87 11.59 20.11
CA LEU A 189 1.64 12.82 19.35
C LEU A 189 0.20 13.32 19.46
N LEU A 190 -0.79 12.44 19.39
CA LEU A 190 -2.20 12.83 19.53
C LEU A 190 -2.54 13.31 20.94
N ASN A 191 -1.77 12.89 21.94
CA ASN A 191 -1.92 13.34 23.33
C ASN A 191 -0.95 14.48 23.71
N SER A 192 -0.03 14.89 22.83
CA SER A 192 0.84 16.02 23.10
C SER A 192 0.06 17.31 22.93
N ASN A 193 -0.26 17.96 24.06
CA ASN A 193 -0.94 19.25 24.08
C ASN A 193 0.05 20.36 23.67
N GLU A 194 0.21 20.59 22.37
CA GLU A 194 0.98 21.73 21.85
C GLU A 194 0.23 23.08 22.02
N PHE A 195 -1.04 23.05 22.45
CA PHE A 195 -1.91 24.23 22.57
C PHE A 195 -1.90 24.94 23.94
N VAL A 196 -1.03 24.57 24.90
CA VAL A 196 -1.13 25.08 26.29
C VAL A 196 -0.07 26.13 26.68
N TYR A 197 0.89 26.47 25.83
CA TYR A 197 1.82 27.57 26.14
C TYR A 197 1.87 28.59 25.00
N VAL A 198 0.97 29.57 25.08
CA VAL A 198 1.20 30.90 24.51
C VAL A 198 1.60 31.76 25.71
N ASP A 199 2.89 32.08 25.83
CA ASP A 199 3.35 33.16 26.73
C ASP A 199 2.93 34.52 26.15
#